data_AF-A0A935KKV6-F1
#
_entry.id   AF-A0A935KKV6-F1
#
_cell.length_a   1.000
_cell.length_b   1.000
_cell.length_c   1.000
_cell.angle_alpha   90.00
_cell.angle_beta   90.00
_cell.angle_gamma   90.00
#
_symmetry.space_group_name_H-M   'P 1'
#
loop_
_entity.id
_entity.type
_entity.pdbx_description
1 polymer ?
#
loop_
_entity_poly.entity_id
_entity_poly.type
_entity_poly.pdbx_seq_one_letter_code
_entity_poly.pdbx_strand_id
1 'polypeptide(L)'
;MKNYIRQHLGTNEYAITEIENGIIPMTNYRFPAVDGRIIFLGTAGGQTKASSGYTFQYIQKHSARLVNSLIKKGNPFVSRPGGPARYRFYDSVLLHVLKNGLVPGDKVFTDLFKKNKPQRVLRFLDNESSLGDELKIISSLPSWPFLKAAFRQW
;
A
#
# COMPACT_ATOMS: atom_id res chain seq x y z
N MET A 1 12.71 14.26 -12.24
CA MET A 1 13.71 13.42 -12.92
C MET A 1 14.90 14.22 -13.45
N LYS A 2 14.75 15.04 -14.51
CA LYS A 2 15.85 15.86 -15.07
C LYS A 2 16.62 16.67 -14.03
N ASN A 3 15.89 17.42 -13.19
CA ASN A 3 16.51 18.21 -12.12
C ASN A 3 17.25 17.34 -11.10
N TYR A 4 16.70 16.17 -10.76
CA TYR A 4 17.33 15.25 -9.81
C TYR A 4 18.66 14.70 -10.36
N ILE A 5 18.67 14.23 -11.61
CA ILE A 5 19.88 13.71 -12.28
C ILE A 5 20.95 14.81 -12.31
N ARG A 6 20.60 16.03 -12.74
CA ARG A 6 21.54 17.14 -12.77
C ARG A 6 22.09 17.51 -11.39
N GLN A 7 21.22 17.60 -10.39
CA GLN A 7 21.60 18.08 -9.05
C GLN A 7 22.33 17.03 -8.21
N HIS A 8 22.04 15.74 -8.40
CA HIS A 8 22.57 14.67 -7.55
C HIS A 8 23.55 13.74 -8.25
N LEU A 9 23.50 13.62 -9.58
CA LEU A 9 24.41 12.78 -10.37
C LEU A 9 25.41 13.60 -11.20
N GLY A 10 25.24 14.93 -11.26
CA GLY A 10 26.21 15.84 -11.87
C GLY A 10 26.31 15.77 -13.40
N THR A 11 25.41 15.06 -14.06
CA THR A 11 25.40 14.91 -15.53
C THR A 11 24.10 15.42 -16.14
N ASN A 12 24.19 15.97 -17.35
CA ASN A 12 23.05 16.23 -18.22
C ASN A 12 22.99 15.24 -19.39
N GLU A 13 24.01 14.40 -19.54
CA GLU A 13 24.14 13.42 -20.59
C GLU A 13 23.59 12.07 -20.10
N TYR A 14 22.42 11.72 -20.59
CA TYR A 14 21.82 10.40 -20.39
C TYR A 14 20.93 10.08 -21.59
N ALA A 15 20.84 8.79 -21.93
CA ALA A 15 19.89 8.29 -22.91
C ALA A 15 18.78 7.53 -22.17
N ILE A 16 17.52 7.79 -22.54
CA ILE A 16 16.41 6.95 -22.12
C ILE A 16 16.38 5.77 -23.09
N THR A 17 16.77 4.59 -22.62
CA THR A 17 16.77 3.36 -23.44
C THR A 17 15.41 2.70 -23.49
N GLU A 18 14.61 2.85 -22.42
CA GLU A 18 13.29 2.23 -22.28
C GLU A 18 12.40 3.06 -21.34
N ILE A 19 11.09 2.98 -21.53
CA ILE A 19 10.09 3.57 -20.63
C ILE A 19 9.08 2.48 -20.29
N GLU A 20 8.98 2.14 -19.01
CA GLU A 20 7.95 1.24 -18.51
C GLU A 20 6.74 2.02 -17.98
N ASN A 21 5.55 1.50 -18.24
CA ASN A 21 4.31 2.00 -17.65
C ASN A 21 3.56 0.83 -17.00
N GLY A 22 3.06 1.04 -15.78
CA GLY A 22 2.26 0.07 -15.06
C GLY A 22 1.14 0.75 -14.29
N ILE A 23 -0.03 0.12 -14.27
CA ILE A 23 -1.18 0.57 -13.48
C ILE A 23 -1.38 -0.42 -12.33
N ILE A 24 -1.16 0.05 -11.10
CA ILE A 24 -1.47 -0.72 -9.89
C ILE A 24 -2.85 -0.28 -9.40
N PRO A 25 -3.85 -1.18 -9.33
CA PRO A 25 -5.19 -0.81 -8.94
C PRO A 25 -5.23 -0.39 -7.46
N MET A 26 -5.78 0.80 -7.20
CA MET A 26 -6.10 1.27 -5.85
C MET A 26 -7.59 1.03 -5.58
N THR A 27 -7.92 -0.08 -4.91
CA THR A 27 -9.31 -0.55 -4.78
C THR A 27 -9.55 -1.36 -3.52
N ASN A 28 -10.78 -1.29 -3.01
CA ASN A 28 -11.31 -2.16 -1.95
C ASN A 28 -11.89 -3.48 -2.47
N TYR A 29 -11.74 -3.75 -3.78
CA TYR A 29 -12.22 -4.99 -4.39
C TYR A 29 -11.62 -6.23 -3.70
N ARG A 30 -12.45 -7.24 -3.46
CA ARG A 30 -12.02 -8.50 -2.87
C ARG A 30 -11.65 -9.46 -3.99
N PHE A 31 -10.35 -9.55 -4.26
CA PHE A 31 -9.81 -10.50 -5.22
C PHE A 31 -10.01 -11.95 -4.75
N PRO A 32 -10.19 -12.94 -5.64
CA PRO A 32 -10.15 -14.35 -5.24
C PRO A 32 -8.76 -14.72 -4.71
N ALA A 33 -8.67 -15.65 -3.76
CA ALA A 33 -7.38 -16.12 -3.25
C ALA A 33 -6.89 -17.38 -3.98
N VAL A 34 -7.82 -18.20 -4.45
CA VAL A 34 -7.57 -19.47 -5.12
C VAL A 34 -8.61 -19.71 -6.21
N ASP A 35 -8.24 -20.55 -7.17
CA ASP A 35 -9.14 -21.14 -8.15
C ASP A 35 -8.73 -22.61 -8.38
N GLY A 36 -9.53 -23.54 -7.88
CA GLY A 36 -9.18 -24.97 -7.86
C GLY A 36 -7.84 -25.23 -7.17
N ARG A 37 -6.83 -25.66 -7.95
CA ARG A 37 -5.46 -25.94 -7.48
C ARG A 37 -4.49 -24.77 -7.71
N ILE A 38 -4.98 -23.63 -8.16
CA ILE A 38 -4.20 -22.42 -8.43
C ILE A 38 -4.33 -21.48 -7.22
N ILE A 39 -3.19 -21.00 -6.72
CA ILE A 39 -3.13 -19.99 -5.67
C ILE A 39 -2.64 -18.69 -6.29
N PHE A 40 -3.43 -17.62 -6.17
CA PHE A 40 -3.06 -16.32 -6.71
C PHE A 40 -2.12 -15.57 -5.77
N LEU A 41 -1.13 -14.89 -6.35
CA LEU A 41 -0.16 -14.03 -5.66
C LEU A 41 -0.24 -12.58 -6.15
N GLY A 42 0.43 -11.68 -5.43
CA GLY A 42 0.48 -10.26 -5.75
C GLY A 42 -0.92 -9.63 -5.82
N THR A 43 -1.11 -8.74 -6.79
CA THR A 43 -2.39 -8.06 -6.99
C THR A 43 -3.53 -9.02 -7.28
N ALA A 44 -3.30 -10.04 -8.12
CA ALA A 44 -4.30 -11.08 -8.41
C ALA A 44 -4.71 -11.85 -7.14
N GLY A 45 -3.77 -12.05 -6.21
CA GLY A 45 -3.99 -12.65 -4.90
C GLY A 45 -4.51 -11.70 -3.82
N GLY A 46 -4.80 -10.43 -4.15
CA GLY A 46 -5.26 -9.42 -3.20
C GLY A 46 -4.21 -9.02 -2.16
N GLN A 47 -2.93 -9.12 -2.50
CA GLN A 47 -1.79 -8.78 -1.63
C GLN A 47 -1.29 -7.34 -1.82
N THR A 48 -1.98 -6.56 -2.66
CA THR A 48 -1.70 -5.14 -2.84
C THR A 48 -2.48 -4.32 -1.82
N LYS A 49 -1.79 -3.45 -1.07
CA LYS A 49 -2.46 -2.49 -0.19
C LYS A 49 -3.33 -1.55 -1.02
N ALA A 50 -4.62 -1.55 -0.67
CA ALA A 50 -5.68 -0.93 -1.46
C ALA A 50 -5.45 0.55 -1.77
N SER A 51 -4.83 1.31 -0.85
CA SER A 51 -4.70 2.76 -0.96
C SER A 51 -3.34 3.27 -1.45
N SER A 52 -2.34 2.40 -1.56
CA SER A 52 -0.95 2.80 -1.86
C SER A 52 -0.23 1.94 -2.88
N GLY A 53 -0.82 0.82 -3.30
CA GLY A 53 -0.14 -0.11 -4.21
C GLY A 53 1.00 -0.92 -3.56
N TYR A 54 1.24 -0.74 -2.25
CA TYR A 54 2.32 -1.42 -1.53
C TYR A 54 2.06 -2.94 -1.50
N THR A 55 2.92 -3.71 -2.17
CA THR A 55 2.63 -5.12 -2.49
C THR A 55 3.79 -6.07 -2.18
N PHE A 56 5.04 -5.64 -2.41
CA PHE A 56 6.22 -6.53 -2.33
C PHE A 56 6.31 -7.29 -1.01
N GLN A 57 6.25 -6.57 0.13
CA GLN A 57 6.37 -7.19 1.43
C GLN A 57 5.20 -8.13 1.77
N TYR A 58 4.00 -7.84 1.25
CA TYR A 58 2.85 -8.74 1.39
C TYR A 58 3.02 -10.04 0.60
N ILE A 59 3.60 -9.99 -0.60
CA ILE A 59 3.95 -11.20 -1.37
C ILE A 59 4.93 -12.07 -0.58
N GLN A 60 5.98 -11.47 -0.02
CA GLN A 60 6.99 -12.20 0.77
C GLN A 60 6.35 -12.88 1.99
N LYS A 61 5.56 -12.13 2.78
CA LYS A 61 4.83 -12.65 3.95
C LYS A 61 3.82 -13.73 3.57
N HIS A 62 3.14 -13.61 2.43
CA HIS A 62 2.20 -14.62 1.98
C HIS A 62 2.91 -15.89 1.54
N SER A 63 3.95 -15.77 0.72
CA SER A 63 4.76 -16.89 0.23
C SER A 63 5.35 -17.70 1.40
N ALA A 64 5.90 -17.02 2.41
CA ALA A 64 6.39 -17.69 3.62
C ALA A 64 5.30 -18.49 4.34
N ARG A 65 4.06 -17.99 4.40
CA ARG A 65 2.93 -18.71 5.01
C ARG A 65 2.51 -19.93 4.19
N LEU A 66 2.49 -19.81 2.86
CA LEU A 66 2.19 -20.94 1.98
C LEU A 66 3.19 -22.09 2.19
N VAL A 67 4.49 -21.76 2.16
CA VAL A 67 5.57 -22.74 2.38
C VAL A 67 5.45 -23.39 3.77
N ASN A 68 5.24 -22.58 4.81
CA ASN A 68 5.07 -23.10 6.17
C ASN A 68 3.84 -24.01 6.31
N SER A 69 2.73 -23.68 5.67
CA SER A 69 1.53 -24.53 5.68
C SER A 69 1.76 -25.83 4.93
N LEU A 70 2.43 -25.77 3.79
CA LEU A 70 2.78 -26.94 2.99
C LEU A 70 3.64 -27.92 3.79
N ILE A 71 4.70 -27.43 4.44
CA ILE A 71 5.60 -28.26 5.25
C ILE A 71 4.86 -28.88 6.44
N LYS A 72 4.03 -28.11 7.16
CA LYS A 72 3.40 -28.57 8.41
C LYS A 72 2.15 -29.41 8.21
N LYS A 73 1.39 -29.17 7.14
CA LYS A 73 0.04 -29.74 6.94
C LYS A 73 -0.10 -30.52 5.64
N GLY A 74 0.94 -30.57 4.80
CA GLY A 74 0.85 -31.13 3.45
C GLY A 74 -0.06 -30.34 2.51
N ASN A 75 -0.50 -29.14 2.90
CA ASN A 75 -1.43 -28.31 2.14
C ASN A 75 -0.98 -26.84 2.17
N PRO A 76 -0.70 -26.21 1.02
CA PRO A 76 -0.27 -24.82 0.97
C PRO A 76 -1.42 -23.83 1.24
N PHE A 77 -2.68 -24.27 1.26
CA PHE A 77 -3.81 -23.38 1.45
C PHE A 77 -3.76 -22.69 2.82
N VAL A 78 -3.68 -21.36 2.79
CA VAL A 78 -3.78 -20.51 3.97
C VAL A 78 -4.92 -19.51 3.78
N SER A 79 -5.78 -19.42 4.80
CA SER A 79 -6.76 -18.33 4.85
C SER A 79 -6.03 -16.99 4.77
N ARG A 80 -6.63 -16.02 4.05
CA ARG A 80 -6.10 -14.65 4.09
C ARG A 80 -6.12 -14.17 5.54
N PRO A 81 -5.01 -13.60 6.05
CA PRO A 81 -5.03 -13.00 7.36
C PRO A 81 -5.98 -11.80 7.28
N GLY A 82 -7.05 -11.84 8.07
CA GLY A 82 -7.86 -10.68 8.34
C GLY A 82 -7.04 -9.74 9.21
N GLY A 83 -6.15 -8.96 8.60
CA GLY A 83 -5.45 -7.89 9.30
C GLY A 83 -6.46 -6.98 10.03
N PRO A 84 -6.00 -6.18 11.02
CA PRO A 84 -6.90 -5.39 11.84
C PRO A 84 -7.88 -4.57 10.98
N ALA A 85 -9.17 -4.62 11.32
CA ALA A 85 -10.24 -4.01 10.51
C ALA A 85 -10.01 -2.52 10.25
N ARG A 86 -9.35 -1.83 11.18
CA ARG A 86 -8.95 -0.43 11.06
C ARG A 86 -8.12 -0.11 9.81
N TYR A 87 -7.28 -1.03 9.32
CA TYR A 87 -6.49 -0.76 8.11
C TYR A 87 -7.37 -0.72 6.86
N ARG A 88 -8.42 -1.55 6.80
CA ARG A 88 -9.42 -1.47 5.72
C ARG A 88 -10.18 -0.15 5.77
N PHE A 89 -10.49 0.33 6.98
CA PHE A 89 -11.09 1.64 7.17
C PHE A 89 -10.15 2.76 6.68
N TYR A 90 -8.89 2.79 7.13
CA TYR A 90 -7.91 3.79 6.68
C TYR A 90 -7.72 3.78 5.16
N ASP A 91 -7.61 2.59 4.56
CA ASP A 91 -7.51 2.45 3.11
C ASP A 91 -8.75 3.01 2.40
N SER A 92 -9.94 2.76 2.93
CA SER A 92 -11.20 3.26 2.36
C SER A 92 -11.31 4.79 2.46
N VAL A 93 -10.86 5.39 3.57
CA VAL A 93 -10.80 6.84 3.74
C VAL A 93 -9.85 7.47 2.72
N LEU A 94 -8.64 6.95 2.59
CA LEU A 94 -7.67 7.46 1.63
C LEU A 94 -8.16 7.29 0.18
N LEU A 95 -8.72 6.13 -0.17
CA LEU A 95 -9.34 5.91 -1.48
C LEU A 95 -10.47 6.91 -1.75
N HIS A 96 -11.29 7.24 -0.76
CA HIS A 96 -12.33 8.24 -0.90
C HIS A 96 -11.76 9.64 -1.14
N VAL A 97 -10.70 10.03 -0.42
CA VAL A 97 -10.00 11.30 -0.64
C VAL A 97 -9.47 11.41 -2.06
N LEU A 98 -8.81 10.35 -2.54
CA LEU A 98 -8.20 10.32 -3.88
C LEU A 98 -9.25 10.28 -4.99
N LYS A 99 -10.26 9.40 -4.87
CA LYS A 99 -11.32 9.24 -5.87
C LYS A 99 -12.11 10.52 -6.10
N ASN A 100 -12.36 11.30 -5.03
CA ASN A 100 -13.13 12.54 -5.11
C ASN A 100 -12.25 13.79 -5.25
N GLY A 101 -10.93 13.63 -5.43
CA GLY A 101 -10.01 14.75 -5.61
C GLY A 101 -9.99 15.74 -4.43
N LEU A 102 -10.29 15.28 -3.20
CA LEU A 102 -10.37 16.17 -2.03
C LEU A 102 -9.01 16.75 -1.65
N VAL A 103 -7.94 16.02 -1.96
CA VAL A 103 -6.54 16.44 -1.84
C VAL A 103 -5.78 15.84 -3.02
N PRO A 104 -4.86 16.59 -3.66
CA PRO A 104 -3.96 16.03 -4.67
C PRO A 104 -3.16 14.84 -4.11
N GLY A 105 -3.12 13.73 -4.84
CA GLY A 105 -2.49 12.50 -4.36
C GLY A 105 -0.98 12.64 -4.12
N ASP A 106 -0.29 13.36 -5.00
CA ASP A 106 1.13 13.72 -4.85
C ASP A 106 1.39 14.48 -3.54
N LYS A 107 0.50 15.39 -3.15
CA LYS A 107 0.57 16.11 -1.87
C LYS A 107 0.39 15.15 -0.70
N VAL A 108 -0.59 14.24 -0.76
CA VAL A 108 -0.85 13.25 0.31
C VAL A 108 0.40 12.40 0.56
N PHE A 109 0.97 11.81 -0.49
CA PHE A 109 2.16 10.96 -0.35
C PHE A 109 3.39 11.78 0.03
N THR A 110 3.57 12.98 -0.52
CA THR A 110 4.68 13.87 -0.13
C THR A 110 4.62 14.21 1.35
N ASP A 111 3.46 14.60 1.88
CA ASP A 111 3.28 14.91 3.29
C ASP A 111 3.49 13.68 4.17
N LEU A 112 2.97 12.52 3.76
CA LEU A 112 3.16 11.25 4.47
C LEU A 112 4.65 10.95 4.69
N PHE A 113 5.46 11.01 3.62
CA PHE A 113 6.88 10.68 3.70
C PHE A 113 7.75 11.80 4.29
N LYS A 114 7.46 13.08 4.03
CA LYS A 114 8.26 14.19 4.55
C LYS A 114 8.05 14.42 6.05
N LYS A 115 6.83 14.21 6.55
CA LYS A 115 6.46 14.55 7.93
C LYS A 115 6.58 13.37 8.90
N ASN A 116 6.97 12.18 8.43
CA ASN A 116 7.10 11.00 9.26
C ASN A 116 8.45 10.31 9.06
N LYS A 117 8.92 9.63 10.11
CA LYS A 117 10.09 8.75 9.99
C LYS A 117 9.76 7.63 8.98
N PRO A 118 10.66 7.31 8.03
CA PRO A 118 10.41 6.27 7.02
C PRO A 118 9.98 4.94 7.63
N GLN A 119 10.59 4.53 8.75
CA GLN A 119 10.27 3.27 9.43
C GLN A 119 8.82 3.23 9.94
N ARG A 120 8.26 4.38 10.35
CA ARG A 120 6.84 4.47 10.76
C ARG A 120 5.93 4.31 9.55
N VAL A 121 6.25 5.00 8.45
CA VAL A 121 5.48 4.92 7.21
C VAL A 121 5.48 3.49 6.70
N LEU A 122 6.64 2.84 6.64
CA LEU A 122 6.76 1.45 6.20
C LEU A 122 5.94 0.50 7.08
N ARG A 123 6.03 0.60 8.41
CA ARG A 123 5.18 -0.19 9.31
C ARG A 123 3.68 0.03 9.06
N PHE A 124 3.25 1.26 8.82
CA PHE A 124 1.87 1.56 8.51
C PHE A 124 1.43 0.97 7.16
N LEU A 125 2.27 1.10 6.13
CA LEU A 125 2.05 0.47 4.82
C LEU A 125 2.04 -1.06 4.90
N ASP A 126 2.75 -1.64 5.87
CA ASP A 126 2.77 -3.07 6.17
C ASP A 126 1.59 -3.57 7.03
N ASN A 127 0.72 -2.67 7.49
CA ASN A 127 -0.32 -2.93 8.50
C ASN A 127 0.22 -3.43 9.85
N GLU A 128 1.44 -3.01 10.22
CA GLU A 128 2.18 -3.41 11.42
C GLU A 128 2.51 -2.21 12.34
N SER A 129 1.91 -1.05 12.09
CA SER A 129 2.00 0.10 13.00
C SER A 129 1.17 -0.10 14.27
N SER A 130 1.58 0.61 15.32
CA SER A 130 0.78 0.78 16.54
C SER A 130 -0.22 1.93 16.37
N LEU A 131 -1.27 1.98 17.21
CA LEU A 131 -2.23 3.08 17.21
C LEU A 131 -1.56 4.47 17.39
N GLY A 132 -0.47 4.54 18.18
CA GLY A 132 0.29 5.77 18.37
C GLY A 132 1.09 6.19 17.13
N ASP A 133 1.58 5.24 16.34
CA ASP A 133 2.20 5.51 15.04
C ASP A 133 1.13 5.97 14.03
N GLU A 134 -0.03 5.31 14.02
CA GLU A 134 -1.18 5.63 13.15
C GLU A 134 -1.69 7.06 13.42
N LEU A 135 -1.86 7.45 14.70
CA LEU A 135 -2.28 8.80 15.07
C LEU A 135 -1.32 9.87 14.56
N LYS A 136 0.00 9.66 14.70
CA LYS A 136 1.04 10.58 14.21
C LYS A 136 1.02 10.72 12.69
N ILE A 137 0.75 9.63 11.98
CA ILE A 137 0.60 9.65 10.52
C ILE A 137 -0.64 10.45 10.13
N ILE A 138 -1.79 10.12 10.72
CA ILE A 138 -3.06 10.77 10.39
C ILE A 138 -2.99 12.27 10.69
N SER A 139 -2.40 12.68 11.82
CA SER A 139 -2.25 14.09 12.17
C SER A 139 -1.30 14.87 11.27
N SER A 140 -0.46 14.19 10.49
CA SER A 140 0.48 14.83 9.55
C SER A 140 -0.15 15.16 8.18
N LEU A 141 -1.29 14.53 7.88
CA LEU A 141 -2.05 14.71 6.63
C LEU A 141 -3.07 15.85 6.78
N PRO A 142 -3.63 16.38 5.67
CA PRO A 142 -4.68 17.39 5.73
C PRO A 142 -5.92 16.88 6.47
N SER A 143 -6.04 17.20 7.76
CA SER A 143 -7.01 16.56 8.66
C SER A 143 -8.46 16.76 8.23
N TRP A 144 -8.83 17.95 7.74
CA TRP A 144 -10.23 18.25 7.41
C TRP A 144 -10.80 17.42 6.25
N PRO A 145 -10.14 17.35 5.07
CA PRO A 145 -10.53 16.43 4.00
C PRO A 145 -10.63 14.96 4.44
N PHE A 146 -9.66 14.50 5.25
CA PHE A 146 -9.62 13.11 5.73
C PHE A 146 -10.71 12.82 6.75
N LEU A 147 -11.04 13.75 7.65
CA LEU A 147 -12.15 13.63 8.60
C LEU A 147 -13.49 13.57 7.86
N LYS A 148 -13.71 14.45 6.88
CA LYS A 148 -14.92 14.44 6.05
C LYS A 148 -15.08 13.10 5.31
N ALA A 149 -13.98 12.57 4.77
CA ALA A 149 -13.96 11.25 4.14
C ALA A 149 -14.22 10.12 5.16
N ALA A 150 -13.64 10.21 6.36
CA ALA A 150 -13.84 9.24 7.44
C ALA A 150 -15.30 9.12 7.87
N PHE A 151 -16.00 10.23 8.09
CA PHE A 151 -17.43 10.23 8.41
C PHE A 151 -18.30 9.59 7.31
N ARG A 152 -17.84 9.61 6.06
CA ARG A 152 -18.58 9.04 4.92
C ARG A 152 -18.25 7.57 4.67
N GLN A 153 -17.18 7.05 5.27
CA GLN A 153 -16.78 5.65 5.21
C GLN A 153 -17.15 4.89 6.50
N TRP A 154 -17.72 5.58 7.49
CA TRP A 154 -18.15 4.98 8.75
C TRP A 154 -19.56 4.39 8.64
#